data_AF-A0A6N3FXX9-F1
#
_entry.id   AF-A0A6N3FXX9-F1
#
_cell.length_a   1.000
_cell.length_b   1.000
_cell.length_c   1.000
_cell.angle_alpha   90.00
_cell.angle_beta   90.00
_cell.angle_gamma   90.00
#
_symmetry.space_group_name_H-M   'P 1'
#
loop_
_entity.id
_entity.type
_entity.pdbx_description
1 polymer ?
#
loop_
_entity_poly.entity_id
_entity_poly.type
_entity_poly.pdbx_seq_one_letter_code
_entity_poly.pdbx_strand_id
1 'polypeptide(L)'
;MFNLDESIKDWRNDLNKNDVLSLDDLEELESHLMDEITVLKEKDLSEEEAFLVAKSRIGQNDIIEEEYKKVNRNEIWFHKLFTLFIGFISFQFVLILIRFIGLIVTVSVFSKYPLPNSPISSFSFGIQLGILLAIFTFIFSPLFPKVLSKFSALNIKVKSIIMLLILFFNFYAMPILSSNVITDLDNEYLLNYLNTYNFASHRIETLFIPIFLMLFLIVKKVKKYTFAKA
;
A
#
# COMPACT_ATOMS: atom_id res chain seq x y z
N MET A 1 0.83 23.60 34.62
CA MET A 1 1.04 24.70 33.67
C MET A 1 0.51 24.21 32.34
N PHE A 2 -0.38 24.97 31.70
CA PHE A 2 -0.96 24.60 30.41
C PHE A 2 0.13 24.52 29.33
N ASN A 3 0.05 23.54 28.44
CA ASN A 3 0.94 23.39 27.30
C ASN A 3 0.12 23.49 26.01
N LEU A 4 0.29 24.60 25.30
CA LEU A 4 -0.47 24.90 24.09
C LEU A 4 -0.17 23.92 22.95
N ASP A 5 1.11 23.61 22.71
CA ASP A 5 1.53 22.73 21.61
C ASP A 5 0.99 21.30 21.78
N GLU A 6 0.95 20.81 23.03
CA GLU A 6 0.39 19.49 23.35
C GLU A 6 -1.13 19.50 23.16
N SER A 7 -1.80 20.56 23.61
CA SER A 7 -3.27 20.70 23.48
C SER A 7 -3.73 20.81 22.02
N ILE A 8 -2.95 21.48 21.16
CA ILE A 8 -3.24 21.56 19.72
C ILE A 8 -3.04 20.19 19.06
N LYS A 9 -1.98 19.47 19.41
CA LYS A 9 -1.76 18.09 18.91
C LYS A 9 -2.88 17.16 19.31
N ASP A 10 -3.33 17.22 20.55
CA ASP A 10 -4.44 16.40 21.04
C ASP A 10 -5.75 16.74 20.33
N TRP A 11 -6.05 18.03 20.15
CA TRP A 11 -7.22 18.47 19.39
C TRP A 11 -7.17 18.00 17.92
N ARG A 12 -6.02 18.10 17.27
CA ARG A 12 -5.82 17.61 15.89
C ARG A 12 -5.99 16.09 15.80
N ASN A 13 -5.45 15.35 16.76
CA ASN A 13 -5.60 13.91 16.83
C ASN A 13 -7.07 13.52 17.06
N ASP A 14 -7.79 14.26 17.90
CA ASP A 14 -9.22 14.04 18.15
C ASP A 14 -10.07 14.27 16.89
N LEU A 15 -9.78 15.32 16.11
CA LEU A 15 -10.45 15.58 14.83
C LEU A 15 -10.15 14.49 13.77
N ASN A 16 -8.96 13.91 13.80
CA ASN A 16 -8.58 12.90 12.81
C ASN A 16 -9.05 11.48 13.14
N LYS A 17 -9.73 11.24 14.27
CA LYS A 17 -10.13 9.88 14.70
C LYS A 17 -11.00 9.13 13.70
N ASN A 18 -11.80 9.84 12.91
CA ASN A 18 -12.79 9.25 12.02
C ASN A 18 -12.37 9.17 10.54
N ASP A 19 -11.13 9.57 10.20
CA ASP A 19 -10.60 9.58 8.81
C ASP A 19 -11.52 10.35 7.82
N VAL A 20 -12.23 11.38 8.31
CA VAL A 20 -13.14 12.20 7.50
C VAL A 20 -12.43 13.42 6.91
N LEU A 21 -11.46 13.95 7.63
CA LEU A 21 -10.66 15.12 7.24
C LEU A 21 -9.41 14.64 6.50
N SER A 22 -9.07 15.32 5.40
CA SER A 22 -7.78 15.13 4.75
C SER A 22 -6.66 15.78 5.58
N LEU A 23 -5.39 15.48 5.25
CA LEU A 23 -4.26 16.14 5.91
C LEU A 23 -4.25 17.65 5.66
N ASP A 24 -4.67 18.07 4.46
CA ASP A 24 -4.75 19.48 4.08
C ASP A 24 -5.86 20.18 4.87
N ASP A 25 -7.02 19.53 5.07
CA ASP A 25 -8.11 20.08 5.89
C ASP A 25 -7.68 20.26 7.36
N LEU A 26 -6.91 19.30 7.90
CA LEU A 26 -6.38 19.41 9.26
C LEU A 26 -5.37 20.55 9.39
N GLU A 27 -4.54 20.77 8.37
CA GLU A 27 -3.54 21.84 8.34
C GLU A 27 -4.21 23.22 8.23
N GLU A 28 -5.28 23.34 7.43
CA GLU A 28 -6.10 24.55 7.34
C GLU A 28 -6.80 24.87 8.67
N LEU A 29 -7.45 23.87 9.28
CA LEU A 29 -8.12 24.04 10.59
C LEU A 29 -7.12 24.39 11.70
N GLU A 30 -5.94 23.78 11.72
CA GLU A 30 -4.87 24.11 12.66
C GLU A 30 -4.36 25.54 12.45
N SER A 31 -4.18 26.00 11.20
CA SER A 31 -3.81 27.39 10.91
C SER A 31 -4.85 28.36 11.44
N HIS A 32 -6.14 28.10 11.18
CA HIS A 32 -7.23 28.95 11.69
C HIS A 32 -7.30 28.99 13.21
N LEU A 33 -7.05 27.85 13.88
CA LEU A 33 -6.98 27.79 15.33
C LEU A 33 -5.85 28.67 15.86
N MET A 34 -4.66 28.58 15.25
CA MET A 34 -3.51 29.36 15.64
C MET A 34 -3.70 30.86 15.43
N ASP A 35 -4.33 31.24 14.32
CA ASP A 35 -4.68 32.63 14.03
C ASP A 35 -5.63 33.19 15.09
N GLU A 36 -6.70 32.46 15.43
CA GLU A 36 -7.66 32.87 16.47
C GLU A 36 -7.02 32.95 17.86
N ILE A 37 -6.15 32.01 18.22
CA ILE A 37 -5.42 32.04 19.50
C ILE A 37 -4.55 33.28 19.56
N THR A 38 -3.84 33.61 18.47
CA THR A 38 -2.99 34.81 18.41
C THR A 38 -3.81 36.08 18.65
N VAL A 39 -4.95 36.22 17.97
CA VAL A 39 -5.87 37.36 18.14
C VAL A 39 -6.44 37.44 19.57
N LEU A 40 -6.68 36.31 20.23
CA LEU A 40 -7.19 36.28 21.61
C LEU A 40 -6.11 36.61 22.64
N LYS A 41 -4.86 36.19 22.41
CA LYS A 41 -3.71 36.58 23.25
C LYS A 41 -3.44 38.08 23.17
N GLU A 42 -3.62 38.70 21.99
CA GLU A 42 -3.55 40.17 21.84
C GLU A 42 -4.63 40.92 22.63
N LYS A 43 -5.68 40.22 23.07
CA LYS A 43 -6.76 40.74 23.93
C LYS A 43 -6.56 40.38 25.41
N ASP A 44 -5.33 40.05 25.80
CA ASP A 44 -4.91 39.71 27.15
C ASP A 44 -5.55 38.42 27.73
N LEU A 45 -6.04 37.50 26.89
CA LEU A 45 -6.41 36.16 27.36
C LEU A 45 -5.16 35.32 27.63
N SER A 46 -5.21 34.48 28.67
CA SER A 46 -4.17 33.47 28.89
C SER A 46 -4.17 32.42 27.76
N GLU A 47 -3.07 31.68 27.60
CA GLU A 47 -2.96 30.66 26.53
C GLU A 47 -4.04 29.57 26.62
N GLU A 48 -4.39 29.17 27.84
CA GLU A 48 -5.44 28.19 28.10
C GLU A 48 -6.82 28.73 27.69
N GLU A 49 -7.15 29.96 28.10
CA GLU A 49 -8.42 30.61 27.77
C GLU A 49 -8.53 30.89 26.27
N ALA A 50 -7.46 31.39 25.65
CA ALA A 50 -7.40 31.65 24.23
C ALA A 50 -7.63 30.36 23.42
N PHE A 51 -6.99 29.25 23.82
CA PHE A 51 -7.18 27.94 23.19
C PHE A 51 -8.62 27.44 23.32
N LEU A 52 -9.20 27.48 24.53
CA LEU A 52 -10.58 26.99 24.76
C LEU A 52 -11.60 27.79 23.96
N VAL A 53 -11.46 29.12 23.91
CA VAL A 53 -12.35 29.99 23.15
C VAL A 53 -12.17 29.78 21.64
N ALA A 54 -10.92 29.72 21.14
CA ALA A 54 -10.65 29.48 19.72
C ALA A 54 -11.20 28.12 19.25
N LYS A 55 -10.96 27.05 20.03
CA LYS A 55 -11.53 25.71 19.79
C LYS A 55 -13.05 25.77 19.73
N SER A 56 -13.69 26.50 20.66
CA SER A 56 -15.15 26.67 20.66
C SER A 56 -15.66 27.45 19.45
N ARG A 57 -14.89 28.40 18.90
CA ARG A 57 -15.27 29.19 17.72
C ARG A 57 -15.18 28.38 16.43
N ILE A 58 -14.17 27.53 16.32
CA ILE A 58 -14.02 26.60 15.19
C ILE A 58 -15.19 25.62 15.16
N GLY A 59 -15.67 25.19 16.34
CA GLY A 59 -16.89 24.40 16.48
C GLY A 59 -16.63 23.02 17.08
N GLN A 60 -17.71 22.28 17.32
CA GLN A 60 -17.63 20.92 17.85
C GLN A 60 -17.15 19.96 16.77
N ASN A 61 -16.27 19.02 17.15
CA ASN A 61 -15.70 18.03 16.23
C ASN A 61 -16.78 17.31 15.41
N ASP A 62 -17.90 16.91 16.03
CA ASP A 62 -18.99 16.20 15.35
C ASP A 62 -19.60 17.00 14.20
N ILE A 63 -19.73 18.32 14.36
CA ILE A 63 -20.32 19.22 13.35
C ILE A 63 -19.32 19.44 12.21
N ILE A 64 -18.05 19.65 12.55
CA ILE A 64 -16.96 19.81 11.57
C ILE A 64 -16.86 18.54 10.73
N GLU A 65 -16.86 17.37 11.37
CA GLU A 65 -16.84 16.10 10.65
C GLU A 65 -18.06 15.93 9.74
N GLU A 66 -19.27 16.28 10.17
CA GLU A 66 -20.46 16.12 9.35
C GLU A 66 -20.41 16.97 8.07
N GLU A 67 -19.89 18.21 8.15
CA GLU A 67 -19.73 19.08 6.99
C GLU A 67 -18.63 18.59 6.05
N TYR A 68 -17.44 18.25 6.58
CA TYR A 68 -16.35 17.75 5.76
C TYR A 68 -16.66 16.37 5.16
N LYS A 69 -17.47 15.54 5.81
CA LYS A 69 -17.93 14.26 5.24
C LYS A 69 -18.78 14.43 3.99
N LYS A 70 -19.51 15.55 3.85
CA LYS A 70 -20.28 15.86 2.64
C LYS A 70 -19.36 16.21 1.47
N VAL A 71 -18.29 16.94 1.76
CA VAL A 71 -17.31 17.42 0.76
C VAL A 71 -16.33 16.30 0.37
N ASN A 72 -15.78 15.58 1.36
CA ASN A 72 -14.70 14.61 1.18
C ASN A 72 -15.18 13.17 0.91
N ARG A 73 -16.50 12.93 0.84
CA ARG A 73 -17.07 11.57 0.71
C ARG A 73 -16.45 10.76 -0.42
N ASN A 74 -16.19 11.42 -1.55
CA ASN A 74 -15.55 10.79 -2.70
C ASN A 74 -14.08 10.50 -2.42
N GLU A 75 -13.32 11.49 -1.94
CA GLU A 75 -11.87 11.36 -1.71
C GLU A 75 -11.53 10.27 -0.69
N ILE A 76 -12.29 10.15 0.40
CA ILE A 76 -12.09 9.12 1.44
C ILE A 76 -12.25 7.71 0.86
N TRP A 77 -13.29 7.47 0.05
CA TRP A 77 -13.51 6.14 -0.54
C TRP A 77 -12.41 5.78 -1.54
N PHE A 78 -11.91 6.77 -2.29
CA PHE A 78 -10.78 6.56 -3.19
C PHE A 78 -9.48 6.26 -2.44
N HIS A 79 -9.19 6.96 -1.35
CA HIS A 79 -8.02 6.65 -0.51
C HIS A 79 -8.09 5.22 0.07
N LYS A 80 -9.27 4.79 0.53
CA LYS A 80 -9.47 3.41 1.02
C LYS A 80 -9.28 2.38 -0.09
N LEU A 81 -9.85 2.60 -1.28
CA LEU A 81 -9.63 1.73 -2.43
C LEU A 81 -8.17 1.69 -2.87
N PHE A 82 -7.50 2.84 -2.88
CA PHE A 82 -6.09 2.93 -3.26
C PHE A 82 -5.20 2.16 -2.28
N THR A 83 -5.44 2.29 -0.98
CA THR A 83 -4.73 1.51 0.06
C THR A 83 -4.95 0.00 -0.09
N LEU A 84 -6.20 -0.43 -0.36
CA LEU A 84 -6.50 -1.83 -0.67
C LEU A 84 -5.76 -2.31 -1.93
N PHE A 85 -5.67 -1.46 -2.95
CA PHE A 85 -4.98 -1.78 -4.20
C PHE A 85 -3.46 -1.91 -4.00
N ILE A 86 -2.86 -1.05 -3.18
CA ILE A 86 -1.45 -1.16 -2.76
C ILE A 86 -1.21 -2.49 -2.05
N GLY A 87 -2.09 -2.84 -1.10
CA GLY A 87 -2.01 -4.12 -0.40
C GLY A 87 -2.11 -5.31 -1.35
N PHE A 88 -3.02 -5.23 -2.32
CA PHE A 88 -3.20 -6.24 -3.35
C PHE A 88 -1.95 -6.41 -4.24
N ILE A 89 -1.38 -5.31 -4.77
CA ILE A 89 -0.14 -5.35 -5.55
C ILE A 89 1.00 -5.98 -4.72
N SER A 90 1.15 -5.54 -3.47
CA SER A 90 2.20 -6.04 -2.58
C SER A 90 2.04 -7.54 -2.33
N PHE A 91 0.82 -8.02 -2.12
CA PHE A 91 0.53 -9.44 -1.97
C PHE A 91 0.86 -10.23 -3.24
N GLN A 92 0.48 -9.73 -4.42
CA GLN A 92 0.81 -10.37 -5.70
C GLN A 92 2.32 -10.46 -5.93
N PHE A 93 3.06 -9.40 -5.59
CA PHE A 93 4.52 -9.42 -5.67
C PHE A 93 5.13 -10.51 -4.80
N VAL A 94 4.64 -10.69 -3.57
CA VAL A 94 5.11 -11.77 -2.70
C VAL A 94 4.82 -13.14 -3.33
N LEU A 95 3.62 -13.34 -3.89
CA LEU A 95 3.29 -14.60 -4.59
C LEU A 95 4.20 -14.86 -5.79
N ILE A 96 4.53 -13.84 -6.57
CA ILE A 96 5.44 -13.96 -7.71
C ILE A 96 6.85 -14.34 -7.24
N LEU A 97 7.35 -13.72 -6.16
CA LEU A 97 8.63 -14.12 -5.57
C LEU A 97 8.63 -15.57 -5.10
N ILE A 98 7.57 -16.04 -4.43
CA ILE A 98 7.45 -17.43 -3.99
C ILE A 98 7.50 -18.38 -5.20
N ARG A 99 6.75 -18.07 -6.26
CA ARG A 99 6.73 -18.87 -7.47
C ARG A 99 8.09 -18.89 -8.16
N PHE A 100 8.77 -17.75 -8.25
CA PHE A 100 10.09 -17.63 -8.85
C PHE A 100 11.16 -18.41 -8.07
N ILE A 101 11.17 -18.30 -6.74
CA ILE A 101 12.07 -19.10 -5.90
C ILE A 101 11.77 -20.59 -6.10
N GLY A 102 10.48 -20.96 -6.09
CA GLY A 102 10.04 -22.32 -6.39
C GLY A 102 10.51 -22.82 -7.76
N LEU A 103 10.46 -21.96 -8.79
CA LEU A 103 10.93 -22.22 -10.14
C LEU A 103 12.43 -22.53 -10.14
N ILE A 104 13.26 -21.65 -9.55
CA ILE A 104 14.72 -21.82 -9.47
C ILE A 104 15.06 -23.14 -8.79
N VAL A 105 14.44 -23.42 -7.63
CA VAL A 105 14.69 -24.66 -6.89
C VAL A 105 14.30 -25.88 -7.73
N THR A 106 13.14 -25.83 -8.39
CA THR A 106 12.64 -26.93 -9.23
C THR A 106 13.58 -27.19 -10.41
N VAL A 107 13.96 -26.13 -11.15
CA VAL A 107 14.90 -26.22 -12.28
C VAL A 107 16.26 -26.74 -11.83
N SER A 108 16.77 -26.26 -10.69
CA SER A 108 18.07 -26.69 -10.15
C SER A 108 18.13 -28.17 -9.76
N VAL A 109 17.01 -28.73 -9.31
CA VAL A 109 16.90 -30.14 -8.94
C VAL A 109 16.74 -31.03 -10.17
N PHE A 110 15.81 -30.69 -11.06
CA PHE A 110 15.45 -31.54 -12.19
C PHE A 110 16.32 -31.36 -13.45
N SER A 111 17.14 -30.31 -13.53
CA SER A 111 18.19 -30.22 -14.54
C SER A 111 19.29 -31.27 -14.35
N LYS A 112 19.55 -31.68 -13.10
CA LYS A 112 20.57 -32.69 -12.76
C LYS A 112 20.07 -34.13 -12.87
N TYR A 113 18.76 -34.34 -12.74
CA TYR A 113 18.14 -35.66 -12.73
C TYR A 113 16.95 -35.71 -13.70
N PRO A 114 17.21 -35.77 -15.02
CA PRO A 114 16.16 -35.84 -16.03
C PRO A 114 15.48 -37.22 -16.00
N LEU A 115 14.48 -37.37 -15.14
CA LEU A 115 13.70 -38.60 -15.02
C LEU A 115 12.39 -38.49 -15.81
N PRO A 116 12.08 -39.46 -16.69
CA PRO A 116 10.76 -39.59 -17.30
C PRO A 116 9.69 -39.74 -16.22
N ASN A 117 8.51 -39.12 -16.43
CA ASN A 117 7.39 -39.15 -15.47
C ASN A 117 7.72 -38.61 -14.07
N SER A 118 8.73 -37.74 -13.95
CA SER A 118 9.03 -37.07 -12.69
C SER A 118 7.88 -36.15 -12.25
N PRO A 119 7.52 -36.11 -10.96
CA PRO A 119 6.42 -35.31 -10.44
C PRO A 119 6.83 -33.83 -10.26
N ILE A 120 7.37 -33.20 -11.31
CA ILE A 120 7.95 -31.85 -11.29
C ILE A 120 6.95 -30.82 -10.76
N SER A 121 5.70 -30.89 -11.22
CA SER A 121 4.63 -29.98 -10.80
C SER A 121 4.30 -30.13 -9.31
N SER A 122 4.11 -31.35 -8.83
CA SER A 122 3.82 -31.64 -7.42
C SER A 122 4.98 -31.24 -6.51
N PHE A 123 6.23 -31.46 -6.96
CA PHE A 123 7.43 -31.01 -6.24
C PHE A 123 7.46 -29.48 -6.13
N SER A 124 7.26 -28.78 -7.25
CA SER A 124 7.27 -27.32 -7.26
C SER A 124 6.17 -26.74 -6.37
N PHE A 125 4.97 -27.31 -6.43
CA PHE A 125 3.86 -26.94 -5.56
C PHE A 125 4.19 -27.14 -4.08
N GLY A 126 4.82 -28.26 -3.72
CA GLY A 126 5.25 -28.53 -2.33
C GLY A 126 6.24 -27.48 -1.81
N ILE A 127 7.23 -27.07 -2.61
CA ILE A 127 8.17 -26.00 -2.25
C ILE A 127 7.44 -24.67 -2.04
N GLN A 128 6.59 -24.28 -2.99
CA GLN A 128 5.84 -23.01 -2.90
C GLN A 128 4.92 -22.99 -1.67
N LEU A 129 4.22 -24.10 -1.39
CA LEU A 129 3.37 -24.25 -0.21
C LEU A 129 4.19 -24.16 1.09
N GLY A 130 5.36 -24.79 1.14
CA GLY A 130 6.27 -24.70 2.29
C GLY A 130 6.72 -23.26 2.57
N ILE A 131 7.12 -22.52 1.53
CA ILE A 131 7.49 -21.09 1.66
C ILE A 131 6.30 -20.26 2.14
N LEU A 132 5.10 -20.51 1.60
CA LEU A 132 3.89 -19.80 2.01
C LEU A 132 3.56 -20.04 3.49
N LEU A 133 3.65 -21.29 3.95
CA LEU A 133 3.44 -21.63 5.36
C LEU A 133 4.49 -21.00 6.28
N ALA A 134 5.75 -20.92 5.85
CA ALA A 134 6.81 -20.23 6.59
C ALA A 134 6.57 -18.72 6.70
N ILE A 135 6.08 -18.08 5.63
CA ILE A 135 5.68 -16.66 5.67
C ILE A 135 4.48 -16.48 6.59
N PHE A 136 3.49 -17.38 6.51
CA PHE A 136 2.31 -17.34 7.36
C PHE A 136 2.72 -17.43 8.84
N THR A 137 3.52 -18.42 9.25
CA THR A 137 3.99 -18.53 10.63
C THR A 137 4.83 -17.33 11.06
N PHE A 138 5.63 -16.75 10.16
CA PHE A 138 6.37 -15.52 10.43
C PHE A 138 5.46 -14.32 10.70
N ILE A 139 4.39 -14.13 9.93
CA ILE A 139 3.43 -13.02 10.11
C ILE A 139 2.78 -13.08 11.50
N PHE A 140 2.46 -14.27 12.01
CA PHE A 140 1.91 -14.46 13.35
C PHE A 140 2.95 -14.50 14.47
N SER A 141 4.24 -14.37 14.14
CA SER A 141 5.32 -14.36 15.14
C SER A 141 5.48 -12.97 15.77
N PRO A 142 6.00 -12.88 17.01
CA PRO A 142 6.28 -11.59 17.66
C PRO A 142 7.41 -10.78 16.98
N LEU A 143 8.08 -11.34 15.95
CA LEU A 143 9.10 -10.66 15.16
C LEU A 143 8.49 -9.75 14.09
N PHE A 144 7.30 -10.10 13.59
CA PHE A 144 6.67 -9.39 12.47
C PHE A 144 6.44 -7.89 12.75
N PRO A 145 5.88 -7.48 13.91
CA PRO A 145 5.69 -6.06 14.22
C PRO A 145 7.02 -5.27 14.27
N LYS A 146 8.11 -5.91 14.72
CA LYS A 146 9.45 -5.29 14.79
C LYS A 146 10.06 -5.05 13.40
N VAL A 147 9.70 -5.90 12.43
CA VAL A 147 10.11 -5.72 11.03
C VAL A 147 9.24 -4.65 10.37
N LEU A 148 7.92 -4.69 10.62
CA LEU A 148 6.97 -3.74 10.04
C LEU A 148 7.24 -2.29 10.47
N SER A 149 7.63 -2.07 11.73
CA SER A 149 7.93 -0.72 12.24
C SER A 149 9.08 -0.01 11.53
N LYS A 150 10.01 -0.78 10.93
CA LYS A 150 11.10 -0.22 10.10
C LYS A 150 10.58 0.27 8.75
N PHE A 151 9.58 -0.40 8.18
CA PHE A 151 8.96 0.00 6.92
C PHE A 151 7.97 1.16 7.11
N SER A 152 7.26 1.20 8.23
CA SER A 152 6.34 2.31 8.53
C SER A 152 7.09 3.64 8.61
N ALA A 153 8.33 3.63 9.12
CA ALA A 153 9.21 4.79 9.22
C ALA A 153 9.70 5.37 7.88
N LEU A 154 9.49 4.69 6.75
CA LEU A 154 9.92 5.20 5.44
C LEU A 154 9.01 6.34 4.94
N ASN A 155 9.62 7.36 4.34
CA ASN A 155 8.89 8.46 3.69
C ASN A 155 8.05 7.93 2.50
N ILE A 156 6.89 8.55 2.27
CA ILE A 156 5.96 8.18 1.19
C ILE A 156 6.62 8.15 -0.19
N LYS A 157 7.58 9.04 -0.48
CA LYS A 157 8.34 9.02 -1.75
C LYS A 157 9.13 7.73 -1.93
N VAL A 158 9.74 7.22 -0.85
CA VAL A 158 10.52 5.97 -0.86
C VAL A 158 9.60 4.77 -1.04
N LYS A 159 8.45 4.75 -0.34
CA LYS A 159 7.42 3.70 -0.49
C LYS A 159 6.91 3.62 -1.94
N SER A 160 6.68 4.77 -2.59
CA SER A 160 6.26 4.83 -3.99
C SER A 160 7.33 4.31 -4.96
N ILE A 161 8.62 4.61 -4.72
CA ILE A 161 9.73 4.07 -5.53
C ILE A 161 9.81 2.54 -5.39
N ILE A 162 9.72 2.01 -4.17
CA ILE A 162 9.70 0.56 -3.92
C ILE A 162 8.54 -0.11 -4.68
N MET A 163 7.37 0.52 -4.67
CA MET A 163 6.22 0.01 -5.41
C MET A 163 6.40 0.03 -6.93
N LEU A 164 7.00 1.09 -7.48
CA LEU A 164 7.37 1.16 -8.90
C LEU A 164 8.38 0.08 -9.28
N LEU A 165 9.36 -0.21 -8.42
CA LEU A 165 10.32 -1.29 -8.64
C LEU A 165 9.66 -2.66 -8.59
N ILE A 166 8.75 -2.88 -7.63
CA ILE A 166 7.91 -4.08 -7.55
C ILE A 166 7.12 -4.29 -8.84
N LEU A 167 6.48 -3.24 -9.34
CA LEU A 167 5.72 -3.29 -10.59
C LEU A 167 6.63 -3.57 -11.79
N PHE A 168 7.76 -2.86 -11.91
CA PHE A 168 8.74 -3.11 -12.97
C PHE A 168 9.24 -4.56 -12.97
N PHE A 169 9.56 -5.09 -11.79
CA PHE A 169 10.04 -6.45 -11.63
C PHE A 169 8.99 -7.47 -12.05
N ASN A 170 7.73 -7.28 -11.60
CA ASN A 170 6.61 -8.15 -11.96
C ASN A 170 6.30 -8.12 -13.46
N PHE A 171 6.24 -6.93 -14.07
CA PHE A 171 5.74 -6.77 -15.44
C PHE A 171 6.80 -6.92 -16.53
N TYR A 172 8.07 -6.67 -16.22
CA TYR A 172 9.12 -6.56 -17.24
C TYR A 172 10.26 -7.53 -16.99
N ALA A 173 10.85 -7.53 -15.78
CA ALA A 173 12.02 -8.36 -15.51
C ALA A 173 11.68 -9.86 -15.50
N MET A 174 10.59 -10.23 -14.84
CA MET A 174 10.22 -11.64 -14.63
C MET A 174 9.92 -12.42 -15.92
N PRO A 175 9.07 -11.91 -16.84
CA PRO A 175 8.85 -12.52 -18.14
C PRO A 175 10.14 -12.83 -18.91
N ILE A 176 11.06 -11.87 -18.96
CA ILE A 176 12.33 -11.97 -19.69
C ILE A 176 13.28 -12.98 -19.03
N LEU A 177 13.39 -12.94 -17.71
CA LEU A 177 14.19 -13.91 -16.95
C LEU A 177 13.67 -15.34 -17.15
N SER A 178 12.36 -15.53 -17.13
CA SER A 178 11.74 -16.84 -17.35
C SER A 178 11.96 -17.36 -18.77
N SER A 179 11.92 -16.49 -19.80
CA SER A 179 12.13 -16.90 -21.19
C SER A 179 13.59 -17.29 -21.47
N ASN A 180 14.55 -16.59 -20.86
CA ASN A 180 15.97 -16.93 -21.02
C ASN A 180 16.33 -18.25 -20.33
N VAL A 181 15.71 -18.56 -19.19
CA VAL A 181 15.89 -19.87 -18.53
C VAL A 181 15.35 -21.01 -19.41
N ILE A 182 14.31 -20.77 -20.21
CA ILE A 182 13.73 -21.77 -21.11
C ILE A 182 14.67 -22.11 -22.28
N THR A 183 15.40 -21.15 -22.82
CA THR A 183 16.21 -21.35 -24.03
C THR A 183 17.48 -22.18 -23.81
N ASP A 184 17.96 -22.26 -22.56
CA ASP A 184 19.22 -22.94 -22.22
C ASP A 184 19.03 -24.40 -21.75
N LEU A 185 17.82 -24.96 -21.85
CA LEU A 185 17.48 -26.26 -21.29
C LEU A 185 17.28 -27.35 -22.35
N ASP A 186 18.14 -28.37 -22.33
CA ASP A 186 18.05 -29.58 -23.18
C ASP A 186 17.08 -30.66 -22.64
N ASN A 187 16.35 -30.37 -21.56
CA ASN A 187 15.43 -31.32 -20.92
C ASN A 187 13.97 -31.07 -21.34
N GLU A 188 13.44 -31.90 -22.23
CA GLU A 188 12.07 -31.81 -22.78
C GLU A 188 10.98 -31.74 -21.70
N TYR A 189 11.12 -32.49 -20.60
CA TYR A 189 10.14 -32.50 -19.51
C TYR A 189 10.13 -31.20 -18.73
N LEU A 190 11.32 -30.65 -18.47
CA LEU A 190 11.48 -29.37 -17.80
C LEU A 190 10.99 -28.23 -18.71
N LEU A 191 11.26 -28.33 -20.01
CA LEU A 191 10.78 -27.39 -21.02
C LEU A 191 9.25 -27.35 -21.07
N ASN A 192 8.59 -28.50 -21.06
CA ASN A 192 7.12 -28.57 -21.03
C ASN A 192 6.53 -27.99 -19.74
N TYR A 193 7.16 -28.26 -18.59
CA TYR A 193 6.79 -27.65 -17.31
C TYR A 193 6.92 -26.13 -17.35
N LEU A 194 8.04 -25.60 -17.87
CA LEU A 194 8.28 -24.17 -17.97
C LEU A 194 7.35 -23.48 -18.97
N ASN A 195 7.04 -24.12 -20.09
CA ASN A 195 6.07 -23.60 -21.05
C ASN A 195 4.66 -23.50 -20.43
N THR A 196 4.25 -24.52 -19.66
CA THR A 196 2.99 -24.50 -18.91
C THR A 196 2.99 -23.42 -17.83
N TYR A 197 4.09 -23.28 -17.09
CA TYR A 197 4.29 -22.26 -16.06
C TYR A 197 4.23 -20.84 -16.63
N ASN A 198 4.94 -20.58 -17.74
CA ASN A 198 4.97 -19.28 -18.39
C ASN A 198 3.63 -18.90 -19.02
N PHE A 199 2.93 -19.85 -19.63
CA PHE A 199 1.58 -19.63 -20.16
C PHE A 199 0.60 -19.22 -19.05
N ALA A 200 0.66 -19.86 -17.88
CA ALA A 200 -0.20 -19.54 -16.75
C ALA A 200 0.14 -18.19 -16.08
N SER A 201 1.43 -17.85 -15.94
CA SER A 201 1.86 -16.59 -15.30
C SER A 201 1.48 -15.35 -16.13
N HIS A 202 1.78 -15.35 -17.43
CA HIS A 202 1.56 -14.19 -18.30
C HIS A 202 0.09 -13.77 -18.42
N ARG A 203 -0.87 -14.71 -18.34
CA ARG A 203 -2.31 -14.38 -18.42
C ARG A 203 -2.86 -13.73 -17.15
N ILE A 204 -2.36 -14.14 -15.98
CA ILE A 204 -2.80 -13.56 -14.71
C ILE A 204 -2.26 -12.13 -14.59
N GLU A 205 -1.02 -11.90 -15.00
CA GLU A 205 -0.35 -10.60 -14.93
C GLU A 205 -0.93 -9.56 -15.90
N THR A 206 -1.22 -9.97 -17.15
CA THR A 206 -1.79 -9.07 -18.18
C THR A 206 -3.20 -8.57 -17.86
N LEU A 207 -3.99 -9.30 -17.06
CA LEU A 207 -5.32 -8.87 -16.61
C LEU A 207 -5.26 -7.70 -15.61
N PHE A 208 -4.14 -7.49 -14.91
CA PHE A 208 -4.01 -6.41 -13.93
C PHE A 208 -3.71 -5.04 -14.54
N ILE A 209 -3.11 -4.99 -15.73
CA ILE A 209 -2.81 -3.74 -16.46
C ILE A 209 -4.09 -2.93 -16.76
N PRO A 210 -5.15 -3.50 -17.37
CA PRO A 210 -6.37 -2.75 -17.62
C PRO A 210 -7.10 -2.36 -16.33
N ILE A 211 -7.06 -3.19 -15.27
CA ILE A 211 -7.63 -2.85 -13.96
C ILE A 211 -6.90 -1.65 -13.34
N PHE A 212 -5.56 -1.66 -13.39
CA PHE A 212 -4.73 -0.54 -12.92
C PHE A 212 -4.95 0.74 -13.72
N LEU A 213 -4.96 0.65 -15.05
CA LEU A 213 -5.24 1.80 -15.93
C LEU A 213 -6.64 2.35 -15.68
N MET A 214 -7.65 1.49 -15.49
CA MET A 214 -9.01 1.90 -15.18
C MET A 214 -9.07 2.63 -13.83
N LEU A 215 -8.44 2.08 -12.78
CA LEU A 215 -8.36 2.72 -11.46
C LEU A 215 -7.58 4.05 -11.51
N PHE A 216 -6.47 4.11 -12.23
CA PHE A 216 -5.68 5.32 -12.42
C PHE A 216 -6.46 6.41 -13.16
N LEU A 217 -7.20 6.05 -14.22
CA LEU A 217 -8.06 6.96 -14.95
C LEU A 217 -9.23 7.44 -14.09
N ILE A 218 -9.81 6.59 -13.24
CA ILE A 218 -10.83 6.97 -12.26
C ILE A 218 -10.25 7.98 -11.27
N VAL A 219 -9.07 7.73 -10.70
CA VAL A 219 -8.37 8.65 -9.78
C VAL A 219 -8.11 10.01 -10.45
N LYS A 220 -7.60 10.02 -11.68
CA LYS A 220 -7.33 11.25 -12.43
C LYS A 220 -8.61 12.01 -12.75
N LYS A 221 -9.69 11.31 -13.07
CA LYS A 221 -11.00 11.91 -13.37
C LYS A 221 -11.61 12.53 -12.11
N VAL A 222 -11.56 11.83 -10.97
CA VAL A 222 -12.09 12.33 -9.69
C VAL A 222 -11.38 13.61 -9.26
N LYS A 223 -10.04 13.64 -9.25
CA LYS A 223 -9.28 14.87 -8.96
C LYS A 223 -9.69 16.03 -9.88
N LYS A 224 -9.86 15.77 -11.18
CA LYS A 224 -10.30 16.82 -12.12
C LYS A 224 -11.70 17.38 -11.79
N TYR A 225 -12.59 16.59 -11.20
CA TYR A 225 -13.93 17.04 -10.82
C TYR A 225 -13.99 17.72 -9.44
N THR A 226 -13.14 17.34 -8.47
CA THR A 226 -13.06 18.04 -7.18
C THR A 226 -12.44 19.43 -7.33
N PHE A 227 -11.37 19.59 -8.13
CA PHE A 227 -10.76 20.90 -8.38
C PHE A 227 -11.52 21.81 -9.36
N ALA A 228 -12.50 21.30 -10.12
CA ALA A 228 -13.33 22.14 -11.00
C ALA A 228 -14.56 22.72 -10.30
N LYS A 229 -14.78 22.38 -9.02
CA LYS A 229 -15.93 22.80 -8.21
C LYS A 229 -15.55 23.63 -6.97
N ALA A 230 -14.25 23.75 -6.67
CA ALA A 230 -13.69 24.71 -5.71
C ALA A 230 -13.30 25.98 -6.46
#